data_AF-A0A1J4VYI8-F1
#
_entry.id   AF-A0A1J4VYI8-F1
#
_cell.length_a   1.000
_cell.length_b   1.000
_cell.length_c   1.000
_cell.angle_alpha   90.00
_cell.angle_beta   90.00
_cell.angle_gamma   90.00
#
_symmetry.space_group_name_H-M   'P 1'
#
loop_
_entity.id
_entity.type
_entity.pdbx_description
1 polymer ?
#
loop_
_entity_poly.entity_id
_entity_poly.type
_entity_poly.pdbx_seq_one_letter_code
_entity_poly.pdbx_strand_id
1 'polypeptide(L)'
;MKHTKQYLVKWVIDIEANSPEEAAKLALEIQRDENSEALAFTVKEQATGEETDVNLLDTILTKFSKIDYIKKVISKWGSFTTAEVEADYSPAISVIGDHSVLVESFWNYTVTAYEYVDSICVCEEDIRYEDLDEEVINDICTLVENWESEQIQTEKRCEN
;
A
#
# COMPACT_ATOMS: atom_id res chain seq x y z
N MET A 1 -24.96 -1.20 -14.33
CA MET A 1 -24.90 -2.46 -13.56
C MET A 1 -23.47 -2.99 -13.65
N LYS A 2 -22.72 -3.07 -12.54
CA LYS A 2 -21.41 -3.74 -12.53
C LYS A 2 -21.69 -5.25 -12.69
N HIS A 3 -21.17 -5.86 -13.74
CA HIS A 3 -21.25 -7.31 -13.91
C HIS A 3 -20.30 -7.98 -12.92
N THR A 4 -20.84 -8.77 -12.00
CA THR A 4 -20.05 -9.57 -11.07
C THR A 4 -19.43 -10.73 -11.83
N LYS A 5 -18.10 -10.82 -11.83
CA LYS A 5 -17.35 -11.93 -12.41
C LYS A 5 -17.25 -13.08 -11.39
N GLN A 6 -17.25 -14.32 -11.88
CA GLN A 6 -17.03 -15.51 -11.06
C GLN A 6 -15.59 -16.01 -11.25
N TYR A 7 -14.93 -16.32 -10.13
CA TYR A 7 -13.54 -16.75 -10.10
C TYR A 7 -13.41 -18.08 -9.35
N LEU A 8 -12.53 -18.95 -9.85
CA LEU A 8 -11.99 -20.07 -9.08
C LEU A 8 -10.62 -19.66 -8.57
N VAL A 9 -10.45 -19.64 -7.24
CA VAL A 9 -9.17 -19.32 -6.60
C VAL A 9 -8.55 -20.61 -6.10
N LYS A 10 -7.32 -20.89 -6.54
CA LYS A 10 -6.48 -21.95 -6.01
C LYS A 10 -5.32 -21.31 -5.27
N TRP A 11 -5.15 -21.68 -4.00
CA TRP A 11 -3.93 -21.36 -3.27
C TRP A 11 -2.86 -22.39 -3.58
N VAL A 12 -1.65 -21.94 -3.86
CA VAL A 12 -0.51 -22.78 -4.24
C VAL A 12 0.56 -22.66 -3.18
N ILE A 13 1.08 -23.80 -2.73
CA ILE A 13 2.16 -23.88 -1.76
C ILE A 13 3.11 -25.00 -2.16
N ASP A 14 4.40 -24.69 -2.19
CA ASP A 14 5.45 -25.68 -2.41
C ASP A 14 5.83 -26.30 -1.05
N ILE A 15 5.65 -27.62 -0.95
CA ILE A 15 5.90 -28.39 0.28
C ILE A 15 6.79 -29.59 -0.04
N GLU A 16 7.90 -29.70 0.66
CA GLU A 16 8.71 -30.91 0.66
C GLU A 16 8.07 -31.96 1.58
N ALA A 17 7.74 -33.13 1.02
CA ALA A 17 7.15 -34.25 1.77
C ALA A 17 7.55 -35.59 1.15
N ASN A 18 7.45 -36.68 1.93
CA ASN A 18 7.82 -38.02 1.48
C ASN A 18 6.69 -38.73 0.72
N SER A 19 5.47 -38.18 0.71
CA SER A 19 4.32 -38.71 -0.02
C SER A 19 3.26 -37.64 -0.33
N PRO A 20 2.38 -37.85 -1.34
CA PRO A 20 1.27 -36.94 -1.62
C PRO A 20 0.31 -36.75 -0.44
N GLU A 21 0.02 -37.81 0.32
CA GLU A 21 -0.85 -37.75 1.50
C GLU A 21 -0.24 -36.93 2.64
N GLU A 22 1.08 -36.99 2.80
CA GLU A 22 1.82 -36.17 3.76
C GLU A 22 1.83 -34.69 3.32
N ALA A 23 2.09 -34.41 2.05
CA ALA A 23 2.02 -33.05 1.50
C ALA A 23 0.63 -32.42 1.72
N ALA A 24 -0.44 -33.18 1.48
CA ALA A 24 -1.81 -32.71 1.70
C ALA A 24 -2.14 -32.44 3.18
N LYS A 25 -1.59 -33.24 4.11
CA LYS A 25 -1.75 -33.00 5.55
C LYS A 25 -1.01 -31.74 6.01
N LEU A 26 0.24 -31.57 5.57
CA LEU A 26 1.03 -30.38 5.87
C LEU A 26 0.35 -29.12 5.31
N ALA A 27 -0.13 -29.17 4.07
CA ALA A 27 -0.89 -28.07 3.47
C ALA A 27 -2.14 -27.73 4.30
N LEU A 28 -2.89 -28.74 4.77
CA LEU A 28 -4.07 -28.54 5.61
C LEU A 28 -3.74 -27.94 6.98
N GLU A 29 -2.62 -28.34 7.58
CA GLU A 29 -2.14 -27.77 8.85
C GLU A 29 -1.80 -26.29 8.68
N ILE A 30 -1.06 -25.94 7.62
CA ILE A 30 -0.74 -24.55 7.29
C ILE A 30 -2.02 -23.74 7.05
N GLN A 31 -2.99 -24.26 6.27
CA GLN A 31 -4.26 -23.59 6.04
C GLN A 31 -5.09 -23.33 7.30
N ARG A 32 -4.89 -24.12 8.35
CA ARG A 32 -5.64 -24.03 9.61
C ARG A 32 -4.92 -23.18 10.67
N ASP A 33 -3.65 -22.87 10.46
CA ASP A 33 -2.91 -21.97 11.34
C ASP A 33 -3.42 -20.55 11.17
N GLU A 34 -3.88 -19.95 12.26
CA GLU A 34 -4.39 -18.58 12.32
C GLU A 34 -3.32 -17.52 12.01
N ASN A 35 -2.05 -17.91 12.08
CA ASN A 35 -0.91 -17.04 11.75
C ASN A 35 -0.38 -17.29 10.34
N SER A 36 -0.97 -18.22 9.58
CA SER A 36 -0.55 -18.48 8.20
C SER A 36 -1.19 -17.50 7.23
N GLU A 37 -0.35 -16.89 6.40
CA GLU A 37 -0.79 -15.99 5.33
C GLU A 37 -0.64 -16.66 3.97
N ALA A 38 -1.76 -16.83 3.28
CA ALA A 38 -1.78 -17.28 1.90
C ALA A 38 -1.44 -16.10 0.97
N LEU A 39 -0.25 -16.11 0.38
CA LEU A 39 0.24 -14.97 -0.43
C LEU A 39 0.37 -15.27 -1.93
N ALA A 40 0.29 -16.54 -2.36
CA ALA A 40 0.44 -16.92 -3.77
C ALA A 40 -0.79 -17.70 -4.27
N PHE A 41 -1.42 -17.23 -5.34
CA PHE A 41 -2.67 -17.78 -5.85
C PHE A 41 -2.64 -17.92 -7.37
N THR A 42 -3.30 -18.95 -7.88
CA THR A 42 -3.74 -19.00 -9.28
C THR A 42 -5.22 -18.68 -9.32
N VAL A 43 -5.58 -17.59 -10.00
CA VAL A 43 -6.95 -17.12 -10.16
C VAL A 43 -7.41 -17.42 -11.57
N LYS A 44 -8.55 -18.12 -11.71
CA LYS A 44 -9.18 -18.42 -13.00
C LYS A 44 -10.50 -17.68 -13.16
N GLU A 45 -10.63 -16.85 -14.20
CA GLU A 45 -11.92 -16.26 -14.58
C GLU A 45 -12.79 -17.33 -15.26
N GLN A 46 -13.97 -17.62 -14.70
CA GLN A 46 -14.80 -18.72 -15.20
C GLN A 46 -15.37 -18.48 -16.61
N ALA A 47 -15.64 -17.22 -16.97
CA ALA A 47 -16.25 -16.88 -18.25
C ALA A 47 -15.28 -17.06 -19.43
N THR A 48 -14.02 -16.69 -19.25
CA THR A 48 -12.98 -16.72 -20.29
C THR A 48 -12.10 -17.96 -20.18
N GLY A 49 -12.01 -18.56 -18.99
CA GLY A 49 -11.07 -19.63 -18.68
C GLY A 49 -9.63 -19.15 -18.50
N GLU A 50 -9.39 -17.83 -18.53
CA GLU A 50 -8.08 -17.22 -18.34
C GLU A 50 -7.58 -17.44 -16.92
N GLU A 51 -6.31 -17.83 -16.78
CA GLU A 51 -5.63 -18.07 -15.51
C GLU A 51 -4.55 -17.01 -15.30
N THR A 52 -4.43 -16.50 -14.08
CA THR A 52 -3.42 -15.50 -13.69
C THR A 52 -2.84 -15.91 -12.35
N ASP A 53 -1.51 -15.98 -12.28
CA ASP A 53 -0.80 -16.16 -11.02
C ASP A 53 -0.62 -14.81 -10.33
N VAL A 54 -1.05 -14.73 -9.07
CA VAL A 54 -1.06 -13.54 -8.23
C VAL A 54 -0.16 -13.81 -7.05
N ASN A 55 0.97 -13.09 -6.98
CA ASN A 55 1.89 -13.13 -5.85
C ASN A 55 1.76 -11.84 -5.03
N LEU A 56 1.08 -11.93 -3.89
CA LEU A 56 0.91 -10.84 -2.94
C LEU A 56 2.16 -10.61 -2.09
N LEU A 57 3.11 -11.55 -2.03
CA LEU A 57 4.37 -11.35 -1.31
C LEU A 57 5.20 -10.24 -1.97
N ASP A 58 5.27 -10.24 -3.30
CA ASP A 58 6.01 -9.20 -4.04
C ASP A 58 5.40 -7.82 -3.78
N THR A 59 4.06 -7.73 -3.82
CA THR A 59 3.28 -6.52 -3.49
C THR A 59 3.52 -6.03 -2.06
N ILE A 60 3.58 -6.94 -1.10
CA ILE A 60 3.83 -6.61 0.30
C ILE A 60 5.28 -6.14 0.50
N LEU A 61 6.25 -6.83 -0.10
CA LEU A 61 7.66 -6.45 -0.05
C LEU A 61 7.90 -5.10 -0.72
N THR A 62 7.19 -4.78 -1.81
CA THR A 62 7.26 -3.47 -2.46
C THR A 62 6.68 -2.38 -1.57
N LYS A 63 5.52 -2.62 -0.93
CA LYS A 63 4.92 -1.67 0.01
C LYS A 63 5.85 -1.40 1.19
N PHE A 64 6.37 -2.42 1.85
CA PHE A 64 7.28 -2.24 3.00
C PHE A 64 8.57 -1.51 2.62
N SER A 65 9.14 -1.81 1.45
CA SER A 65 10.34 -1.12 0.97
C SER A 65 10.08 0.37 0.74
N LYS A 66 8.90 0.73 0.21
CA LYS A 66 8.48 2.14 0.04
C LYS A 66 8.27 2.81 1.39
N ILE A 67 7.63 2.14 2.34
CA ILE A 67 7.46 2.67 3.70
C ILE A 67 8.81 2.93 4.36
N ASP A 68 9.76 2.00 4.28
CA ASP A 68 11.11 2.19 4.83
C ASP A 68 11.82 3.40 4.20
N TYR A 69 11.70 3.54 2.87
CA TYR A 69 12.21 4.71 2.16
C TYR A 69 11.55 6.02 2.64
N ILE A 70 10.22 6.06 2.72
CA ILE A 70 9.46 7.22 3.21
C ILE A 70 9.96 7.66 4.58
N LYS A 71 10.03 6.73 5.53
CA LYS A 71 10.51 6.98 6.89
C LYS A 71 11.95 7.48 6.91
N LYS A 72 12.82 6.89 6.10
CA LYS A 72 14.22 7.31 6.00
C LYS A 72 14.37 8.76 5.51
N VAL A 73 13.62 9.15 4.49
CA VAL A 73 13.67 10.51 3.93
C VAL A 73 13.13 11.52 4.95
N ILE A 74 11.96 11.26 5.52
CA ILE A 74 11.34 12.15 6.51
C ILE A 74 12.20 12.26 7.77
N SER A 75 12.82 11.16 8.24
CA SER A 75 13.74 11.21 9.38
C SER A 75 14.96 12.08 9.11
N LYS A 76 15.39 12.21 7.84
CA LYS A 76 16.55 13.01 7.46
C LYS A 76 16.21 14.49 7.31
N TRP A 77 15.12 14.78 6.59
CA TRP A 77 14.79 16.14 6.15
C TRP A 77 13.68 16.81 6.96
N GLY A 78 13.00 16.06 7.81
CA GLY A 78 11.83 16.54 8.53
C GLY A 78 10.53 16.21 7.80
N SER A 79 9.45 16.43 8.53
CA SER A 79 8.08 16.27 8.07
C SER A 79 7.68 17.39 7.13
N PHE A 80 6.70 17.13 6.26
CA PHE A 80 6.23 18.10 5.29
C PHE A 80 4.73 17.89 5.00
N THR A 81 4.16 18.82 4.24
CA THR A 81 2.76 18.83 3.81
C THR A 81 2.65 18.89 2.30
N THR A 82 1.47 18.55 1.77
CA THR A 82 1.17 18.70 0.33
C THR A 82 1.33 20.14 -0.14
N ALA A 83 1.08 21.13 0.73
CA ALA A 83 1.28 22.54 0.43
C ALA A 83 2.76 22.93 0.30
N GLU A 84 3.64 22.36 1.12
CA GLU A 84 5.08 22.67 1.11
C GLU A 84 5.78 22.11 -0.14
N VAL A 85 5.33 20.96 -0.65
CA VAL A 85 5.84 20.35 -1.89
C VAL A 85 5.04 20.77 -3.13
N GLU A 86 4.14 21.76 -2.99
CA GLU A 86 3.26 22.27 -4.05
C GLU A 86 2.59 21.15 -4.87
N ALA A 87 2.07 20.13 -4.18
CA ALA A 87 1.52 18.94 -4.83
C ALA A 87 0.30 19.28 -5.71
N ASP A 88 0.24 18.71 -6.91
CA ASP A 88 -0.93 18.83 -7.80
C ASP A 88 -2.19 18.17 -7.20
N TYR A 89 -2.01 17.21 -6.30
CA TYR A 89 -3.08 16.47 -5.62
C TYR A 89 -2.61 15.93 -4.27
N SER A 90 -3.58 15.71 -3.37
CA SER A 90 -3.39 15.00 -2.11
C SER A 90 -3.69 13.50 -2.32
N PRO A 91 -2.87 12.56 -1.81
CA PRO A 91 -3.15 11.13 -1.87
C PRO A 91 -4.51 10.82 -1.24
N ALA A 92 -5.35 10.04 -1.90
CA ALA A 92 -6.73 9.80 -1.46
C ALA A 92 -6.88 8.40 -0.84
N ILE A 93 -7.33 8.35 0.42
CA ILE A 93 -7.67 7.10 1.10
C ILE A 93 -9.05 6.61 0.65
N SER A 94 -10.01 7.52 0.53
CA SER A 94 -11.34 7.19 0.02
C SER A 94 -12.03 8.42 -0.58
N VAL A 95 -12.82 8.21 -1.62
CA VAL A 95 -13.65 9.26 -2.24
C VAL A 95 -15.01 8.66 -2.61
N ILE A 96 -16.08 9.14 -1.98
CA ILE A 96 -17.46 8.67 -2.18
C ILE A 96 -18.40 9.87 -2.31
N GLY A 97 -18.74 10.24 -3.54
CA GLY A 97 -19.58 11.41 -3.80
C GLY A 97 -18.89 12.69 -3.33
N ASP A 98 -19.55 13.44 -2.45
CA ASP A 98 -19.02 14.69 -1.88
C ASP A 98 -18.19 14.48 -0.60
N HIS A 99 -17.94 13.22 -0.24
CA HIS A 99 -17.11 12.82 0.90
C HIS A 99 -15.74 12.34 0.40
N SER A 100 -14.66 12.90 0.94
CA SER A 100 -13.29 12.49 0.62
C SER A 100 -12.39 12.49 1.83
N VAL A 101 -11.53 11.48 1.95
CA VAL A 101 -10.47 11.40 2.97
C VAL A 101 -9.13 11.47 2.27
N LEU A 102 -8.39 12.55 2.51
CA LEU A 102 -7.17 12.91 1.80
C LEU A 102 -5.99 13.04 2.76
N VAL A 103 -4.81 12.60 2.35
CA VAL A 103 -3.58 12.74 3.12
C VAL A 103 -2.91 14.07 2.80
N GLU A 104 -2.66 14.91 3.81
CA GLU A 104 -2.10 16.26 3.57
C GLU A 104 -0.83 16.57 4.38
N SER A 105 -0.56 15.78 5.44
CA SER A 105 0.66 15.93 6.25
C SER A 105 1.39 14.60 6.39
N PHE A 106 2.72 14.61 6.28
CA PHE A 106 3.57 13.43 6.27
C PHE A 106 4.58 13.47 7.42
N TRP A 107 4.42 12.57 8.38
CA TRP A 107 5.27 12.46 9.57
C TRP A 107 6.16 11.22 9.50
N ASN A 108 7.09 11.08 10.45
CA ASN A 108 8.07 9.99 10.40
C ASN A 108 7.46 8.58 10.54
N TYR A 109 6.26 8.44 11.10
CA TYR A 109 5.61 7.13 11.30
C TYR A 109 4.14 7.09 10.88
N THR A 110 3.55 8.26 10.67
CA THR A 110 2.14 8.43 10.37
C THR A 110 1.97 9.48 9.29
N VAL A 111 0.76 9.53 8.75
CA VAL A 111 0.26 10.65 7.97
C VAL A 111 -0.95 11.23 8.67
N THR A 112 -1.21 12.53 8.50
CA THR A 112 -2.50 13.11 8.89
C THR A 112 -3.41 13.13 7.67
N ALA A 113 -4.52 12.41 7.79
CA ALA A 113 -5.60 12.40 6.82
C ALA A 113 -6.71 13.35 7.27
N TYR A 114 -7.25 14.11 6.33
CA TYR A 114 -8.33 15.06 6.52
C TYR A 114 -9.58 14.57 5.81
N GLU A 115 -10.69 14.54 6.53
CA GLU A 115 -12.00 14.20 6.02
C GLU A 115 -12.71 15.48 5.58
N TYR A 116 -13.19 15.48 4.33
CA TYR A 116 -13.92 16.57 3.73
C TYR A 116 -15.32 16.10 3.34
N VAL A 117 -16.33 16.91 3.68
CA VAL A 117 -17.72 16.76 3.21
C VAL A 117 -18.12 18.08 2.57
N ASP A 118 -18.51 18.06 1.28
CA ASP A 118 -18.86 19.27 0.53
C ASP A 118 -17.76 20.35 0.60
N SER A 119 -16.50 19.91 0.44
CA SER A 119 -15.29 20.75 0.54
C SER A 119 -15.04 21.40 1.92
N ILE A 120 -15.75 20.99 2.95
CA ILE A 120 -15.52 21.44 4.34
C ILE A 120 -14.75 20.36 5.08
N CYS A 121 -13.62 20.72 5.69
CA CYS A 121 -12.89 19.83 6.58
C CYS A 121 -13.71 19.60 7.86
N VAL A 122 -14.01 18.33 8.16
CA VAL A 122 -14.85 17.94 9.30
C VAL A 122 -14.11 17.07 10.32
N CYS A 123 -13.00 16.43 9.93
CA CYS A 123 -12.20 15.58 10.81
C CYS A 123 -10.74 15.54 10.34
N GLU A 124 -9.84 15.26 11.26
CA GLU A 124 -8.44 14.91 11.00
C GLU A 124 -8.06 13.68 11.83
N GLU A 125 -7.31 12.76 11.24
CA GLU A 125 -6.85 11.53 11.90
C GLU A 125 -5.41 11.19 11.50
N ASP A 126 -4.61 10.75 12.47
CA ASP A 126 -3.27 10.22 12.23
C ASP A 126 -3.33 8.71 11.95
N ILE A 127 -2.87 8.32 10.76
CA ILE A 127 -2.89 6.94 10.29
C ILE A 127 -1.45 6.45 10.07
N ARG A 128 -1.13 5.24 10.50
CA ARG A 128 0.20 4.64 10.26
C ARG A 128 0.35 4.25 8.80
N TYR A 129 1.55 4.39 8.24
CA TYR A 129 1.83 3.98 6.86
C TYR A 129 1.48 2.51 6.58
N GLU A 130 1.68 1.64 7.57
CA GLU A 130 1.38 0.21 7.45
C GLU A 130 -0.11 -0.05 7.24
N ASP A 131 -0.98 0.82 7.77
CA ASP A 131 -2.44 0.70 7.73
C ASP A 131 -3.05 1.29 6.42
N LEU A 132 -2.24 1.92 5.56
CA LEU A 132 -2.69 2.48 4.27
C LEU A 132 -2.61 1.46 3.14
N ASP A 133 -3.49 1.57 2.15
CA ASP A 133 -3.41 0.73 0.94
C ASP A 133 -2.16 1.03 0.11
N GLU A 134 -1.70 0.06 -0.69
CA GLU A 134 -0.46 0.21 -1.48
C GLU A 134 -0.56 1.37 -2.47
N GLU A 135 -1.72 1.59 -3.08
CA GLU A 135 -1.95 2.71 -4.01
C GLU A 135 -1.66 4.05 -3.34
N VAL A 136 -2.17 4.25 -2.13
CA VAL A 136 -1.91 5.45 -1.33
C VAL A 136 -0.42 5.55 -0.98
N ILE A 137 0.23 4.46 -0.61
CA ILE A 137 1.68 4.44 -0.34
C ILE A 137 2.50 4.82 -1.58
N ASN A 138 2.05 4.44 -2.79
CA ASN A 138 2.73 4.83 -4.02
C ASN A 138 2.67 6.34 -4.25
N ASP A 139 1.47 6.92 -4.11
CA ASP A 139 1.28 8.36 -4.26
C ASP A 139 2.11 9.15 -3.23
N ILE A 140 2.11 8.69 -1.98
CA ILE A 140 2.95 9.27 -0.91
C ILE A 140 4.43 9.17 -1.28
N CYS A 141 4.89 8.02 -1.77
CA CYS A 141 6.28 7.82 -2.15
C CYS A 141 6.72 8.84 -3.22
N THR A 142 5.87 9.10 -4.21
CA THR A 142 6.14 10.14 -5.24
C THR A 142 6.28 11.53 -4.62
N LEU A 143 5.42 11.91 -3.67
CA LEU A 143 5.53 13.20 -2.98
C LEU A 143 6.82 13.30 -2.15
N VAL A 144 7.22 12.21 -1.49
CA VAL A 144 8.46 12.15 -0.71
C VAL A 144 9.70 12.27 -1.60
N GLU A 145 9.70 11.69 -2.79
CA GLU A 145 10.77 11.81 -3.77
C GLU A 145 10.95 13.27 -4.26
N ASN A 146 9.82 13.97 -4.48
CA ASN A 146 9.82 15.39 -4.83
C ASN A 146 10.41 16.22 -3.69
N TRP A 147 9.94 15.98 -2.47
CA TRP A 147 10.46 16.66 -1.27
C TRP A 147 11.97 16.45 -1.09
N GLU A 148 12.45 15.20 -1.16
CA GLU A 148 13.89 14.90 -1.06
C GLU A 148 14.70 15.66 -2.12
N SER A 149 14.20 15.70 -3.36
CA SER A 149 14.85 16.39 -4.47
C SER A 149 14.99 17.90 -4.20
N GLU A 150 13.96 18.54 -3.65
CA GLU A 150 13.98 19.96 -3.28
C GLU A 150 14.95 20.26 -2.13
N GLN A 151 14.98 19.39 -1.12
CA GLN A 151 15.89 19.53 0.01
C GLN A 151 17.35 19.39 -0.42
N ILE A 152 17.67 18.40 -1.26
CA ILE A 152 19.02 18.23 -1.83
C ILE A 152 19.43 19.45 -2.66
N GLN A 153 18.51 20.03 -3.45
CA GLN A 153 18.81 21.24 -4.22
C GLN A 153 19.03 22.46 -3.32
N THR A 154 18.30 22.55 -2.21
CA THR A 154 18.45 23.63 -1.22
C THR A 154 19.78 23.53 -0.48
N GLU A 155 20.15 22.35 0.00
CA GLU A 155 21.44 22.09 0.64
C GLU A 155 22.61 22.52 -0.26
N LYS A 156 22.62 22.08 -1.52
CA LYS A 156 23.65 22.46 -2.51
C LYS A 156 23.75 23.96 -2.77
N ARG A 157 22.64 24.71 -2.63
CA ARG A 157 22.64 26.18 -2.78
C ARG A 157 23.24 26.87 -1.56
N CYS A 158 23.11 26.30 -0.37
CA CYS A 158 23.62 26.84 0.89
C CYS A 158 25.10 26.53 1.15
N GLU A 159 25.68 25.57 0.43
CA GLU A 159 27.10 25.21 0.53
C GLU A 159 28.05 26.13 -0.29
N ASN A 160 27.51 27.02 -1.13
CA ASN A 160 28.28 28.02 -1.91
C ASN A 160 28.30 29.40 -1.24
#